data_AF-A0AAY4B2Q8-F1
#
_entry.id   AF-A0AAY4B2Q8-F1
#
_cell.length_a   1.000
_cell.length_b   1.000
_cell.length_c   1.000
_cell.angle_alpha   90.00
_cell.angle_beta   90.00
_cell.angle_gamma   90.00
#
_symmetry.space_group_name_H-M   'P 1'
#
loop_
_entity.id
_entity.type
_entity.pdbx_description
1 polymer ?
#
loop_
_entity_poly.entity_id
_entity_poly.type
_entity_poly.pdbx_seq_one_letter_code
_entity_poly.pdbx_strand_id
1 'polypeptide(L)'
;MPDFCAAYGCSNERTKKTKDQGVTFHNEGKRRQAWTLALRRKGFVAKPRTVLCSSHFRPEDFDRTGQTVRLREGAIPSIFNFPKSKHSQLCGSMS
;
A
#
# COMPACT_ATOMS: atom_id res chain seq x y z
N MET A 1 4.80 -18.97 -7.56
CA MET A 1 5.50 -17.67 -7.51
C MET A 1 4.71 -16.79 -6.55
N PRO A 2 5.23 -16.51 -5.36
CA PRO A 2 4.47 -15.81 -4.33
C PRO A 2 4.24 -14.35 -4.73
N ASP A 3 3.05 -13.83 -4.40
CA ASP A 3 2.75 -12.42 -4.56
C ASP A 3 3.33 -11.65 -3.36
N PHE A 4 4.32 -10.79 -3.60
CA PHE A 4 4.83 -9.86 -2.59
C PHE A 4 4.05 -8.55 -2.59
N CYS A 5 3.90 -7.96 -1.40
CA CYS A 5 3.34 -6.62 -1.29
C CYS A 5 4.22 -5.63 -2.04
N ALA A 6 3.62 -4.84 -2.92
CA ALA A 6 4.35 -3.82 -3.64
C ALA A 6 4.64 -2.57 -2.77
N ALA A 7 4.10 -2.43 -1.57
CA ALA A 7 4.35 -1.23 -0.77
C ALA A 7 5.83 -1.02 -0.45
N TYR A 8 6.26 0.25 -0.45
CA TYR A 8 7.62 0.61 -0.04
C TYR A 8 7.88 0.14 1.39
N GLY A 9 9.00 -0.56 1.60
CA GLY A 9 9.42 -1.06 2.91
C GLY A 9 8.55 -2.19 3.48
N CYS A 10 7.63 -2.76 2.70
CA CYS A 10 6.81 -3.89 3.14
C CYS A 10 7.44 -5.22 2.70
N SER A 11 7.56 -6.16 3.63
CA SER A 11 8.07 -7.52 3.39
C SER A 11 6.96 -8.59 3.42
N ASN A 12 5.69 -8.19 3.45
CA ASN A 12 4.59 -9.14 3.47
C ASN A 12 4.52 -9.93 2.15
N GLU A 13 4.55 -11.25 2.29
CA GLU A 13 4.42 -12.22 1.21
C GLU A 13 3.10 -12.99 1.37
N ARG A 14 2.40 -13.27 0.27
CA ARG A 14 1.17 -14.06 0.29
C ARG A 14 1.48 -15.54 0.64
N THR A 15 1.41 -15.87 1.93
CA THR A 15 1.67 -17.20 2.48
C THR A 15 0.54 -17.62 3.43
N LYS A 16 0.50 -18.89 3.84
CA LYS A 16 -0.45 -19.34 4.88
C LYS A 16 -0.22 -18.59 6.20
N LYS A 17 1.03 -18.39 6.59
CA LYS A 17 1.40 -17.66 7.81
C LYS A 17 0.84 -16.24 7.83
N THR A 18 1.00 -15.48 6.74
CA THR A 18 0.48 -14.11 6.68
C THR A 18 -1.05 -14.08 6.63
N LYS A 19 -1.68 -15.08 5.98
CA LYS A 19 -3.13 -15.26 6.04
C LYS A 19 -3.63 -15.52 7.46
N ASP A 20 -2.95 -16.39 8.22
CA ASP A 20 -3.31 -16.72 9.61
C ASP A 20 -3.14 -15.50 10.53
N GLN A 21 -2.27 -14.55 10.17
CA GLN A 21 -2.15 -13.23 10.81
C GLN A 21 -3.21 -12.21 10.35
N GLY A 22 -4.17 -12.62 9.52
CA GLY A 22 -5.23 -11.75 9.00
C GLY A 22 -4.79 -10.81 7.87
N VAL A 23 -3.59 -10.97 7.32
CA VAL A 23 -3.11 -10.16 6.20
C VAL A 23 -3.72 -10.66 4.89
N THR A 24 -4.45 -9.78 4.22
CA THR A 24 -5.06 -10.06 2.91
C THR A 24 -4.36 -9.25 1.82
N PHE A 25 -4.41 -9.71 0.57
CA PHE A 25 -3.71 -9.08 -0.55
C PHE A 25 -4.70 -8.72 -1.65
N HIS A 26 -4.63 -7.46 -2.08
CA HIS A 26 -5.62 -6.82 -2.95
C HIS A 26 -4.96 -6.31 -4.23
N ASN A 27 -5.68 -6.43 -5.35
CA ASN A 27 -5.29 -5.93 -6.65
C ASN A 27 -6.45 -5.07 -7.17
N GLU A 28 -6.28 -3.76 -7.18
CA GLU A 28 -7.26 -2.87 -7.78
C GLU A 28 -6.80 -2.53 -9.21
N GLY A 29 -7.19 -3.40 -10.13
CA GLY A 29 -6.82 -3.31 -11.54
C GLY A 29 -7.25 -2.00 -12.22
N LYS A 30 -8.39 -1.43 -11.83
CA LYS A 30 -8.92 -0.16 -12.36
C LYS A 30 -8.21 1.05 -11.75
N ARG A 31 -7.65 0.92 -10.54
CA ARG A 31 -6.98 2.01 -9.80
C ARG A 31 -5.47 1.91 -9.75
N ARG A 32 -4.86 1.14 -10.65
CA ARG A 32 -3.39 0.98 -10.74
C ARG A 32 -2.65 2.31 -10.79
N GLN A 33 -3.17 3.30 -11.51
CA GLN A 33 -2.53 4.62 -11.59
C GLN A 33 -2.52 5.34 -10.23
N ALA A 34 -3.66 5.39 -9.54
CA ALA A 34 -3.77 6.01 -8.22
C ALA A 34 -2.87 5.30 -7.19
N TRP A 35 -2.80 3.97 -7.23
CA TRP A 35 -1.93 3.20 -6.34
C TRP A 35 -0.45 3.41 -6.67
N THR A 36 -0.08 3.49 -7.94
CA THR A 36 1.29 3.85 -8.35
C THR A 36 1.71 5.21 -7.79
N LEU A 37 0.84 6.21 -7.85
CA LEU A 37 1.10 7.54 -7.27
C LEU A 37 1.25 7.47 -5.75
N ALA A 38 0.35 6.75 -5.07
CA ALA A 38 0.39 6.58 -3.61
C ALA A 38 1.67 5.87 -3.12
N LEU A 39 2.23 4.96 -3.93
CA LEU A 39 3.47 4.25 -3.61
C LEU A 39 4.72 5.13 -3.63
N ARG A 40 4.66 6.32 -4.24
CA ARG A 40 5.75 7.32 -4.30
C ARG A 40 7.10 6.75 -4.73
N ARG A 41 7.12 5.68 -5.52
CA ARG A 41 8.34 5.08 -6.06
C ARG A 41 8.63 5.63 -7.44
N LYS A 42 9.77 6.31 -7.58
CA LYS A 42 10.24 6.87 -8.85
C LYS A 42 10.35 5.76 -9.90
N GLY A 43 9.69 5.92 -11.04
CA GLY A 43 9.71 4.95 -12.14
C GLY A 43 8.94 3.65 -11.89
N PHE A 44 8.16 3.56 -10.80
CA PHE A 44 7.36 2.36 -10.54
C PHE A 44 6.12 2.32 -11.44
N VAL A 45 5.92 1.20 -12.12
CA VAL A 45 4.72 0.93 -12.93
C VAL A 45 4.01 -0.29 -12.34
N ALA A 46 2.76 -0.12 -11.91
CA ALA A 46 1.95 -1.23 -11.43
C ALA A 46 1.64 -2.20 -12.57
N LYS A 47 2.08 -3.44 -12.43
CA LYS A 47 1.81 -4.54 -13.36
C LYS A 47 0.51 -5.25 -13.00
N PRO A 48 -0.03 -6.12 -13.88
CA PRO A 48 -1.24 -6.86 -13.56
C PRO A 48 -1.21 -7.73 -12.31
N ARG A 49 -0.03 -8.18 -11.90
CA ARG A 49 0.18 -8.93 -10.64
C ARG A 49 0.60 -8.07 -9.46
N THR A 50 0.65 -6.74 -9.60
CA THR A 50 0.95 -5.85 -8.48
C THR A 50 -0.19 -5.90 -7.48
N VAL A 51 0.13 -6.32 -6.26
CA VAL A 51 -0.79 -6.38 -5.12
C VAL A 51 -0.28 -5.53 -3.97
N LEU A 52 -1.20 -5.08 -3.12
CA LEU A 52 -0.88 -4.48 -1.83
C LEU A 52 -1.56 -5.27 -0.71
N CYS A 53 -0.87 -5.42 0.41
CA CYS A 53 -1.43 -6.07 1.59
C CYS A 53 -2.37 -5.12 2.35
N SER A 54 -3.26 -5.69 3.17
CA SER A 54 -4.28 -4.95 3.91
C SER A 54 -3.72 -3.90 4.87
N SER A 55 -2.46 -4.05 5.31
CA SER A 55 -1.78 -3.10 6.21
C SER A 55 -1.60 -1.70 5.62
N HIS A 56 -1.80 -1.50 4.32
CA HIS A 56 -1.66 -0.21 3.65
C HIS A 56 -2.97 0.57 3.48
N PHE A 57 -4.09 -0.02 3.90
CA PHE A 57 -5.41 0.55 3.83
C PHE A 57 -5.97 0.75 5.22
N ARG A 58 -6.83 1.75 5.38
CA ARG A 58 -7.49 1.99 6.65
C ARG A 58 -8.63 1.00 6.85
N PRO A 59 -9.04 0.69 8.09
CA PRO A 59 -10.16 -0.21 8.34
C PRO A 59 -11.45 0.16 7.60
N GLU A 60 -11.72 1.46 7.45
CA GLU A 60 -12.87 2.01 6.73
C GLU A 60 -12.85 1.78 5.22
N ASP A 61 -11.66 1.60 4.63
CA ASP A 61 -11.49 1.28 3.21
C ASP A 61 -11.98 -0.14 2.88
N PHE A 62 -12.24 -0.96 3.91
CA PHE A 62 -12.75 -2.31 3.74
C PHE A 62 -14.27 -2.35 3.86
N ASP A 63 -14.89 -2.99 2.89
CA ASP A 63 -16.24 -3.49 3.00
C ASP A 63 -16.21 -4.89 3.62
N ARG A 64 -16.87 -5.01 4.77
CA ARG A 64 -17.01 -6.24 5.55
C ARG A 64 -18.47 -6.68 5.70
N THR A 65 -19.38 -6.01 5.00
CA THR A 65 -20.83 -6.29 5.09
C THR A 65 -21.21 -7.60 4.39
N GLY A 66 -20.41 -8.03 3.41
CA GLY A 66 -20.62 -9.29 2.68
C GLY A 66 -19.80 -10.48 3.20
N GLN A 67 -19.95 -11.62 2.52
CA GLN A 67 -19.22 -12.88 2.81
C GLN A 67 -17.70 -12.77 2.63
N THR A 68 -17.22 -11.76 1.90
CA THR A 68 -15.79 -11.56 1.61
C THR A 68 -15.37 -10.14 1.94
N VAL A 69 -14.22 -9.98 2.60
CA VAL A 69 -13.61 -8.68 2.82
C VAL A 69 -13.06 -8.15 1.49
N ARG A 70 -13.57 -7.00 1.04
CA ARG A 70 -13.13 -6.33 -0.20
C ARG A 70 -12.78 -4.88 0.09
N LEU A 71 -11.95 -4.29 -0.75
CA LEU A 71 -11.76 -2.84 -0.72
C LEU A 71 -12.98 -2.14 -1.31
N ARG A 72 -13.41 -1.06 -0.67
CA ARG A 72 -14.49 -0.19 -1.14
C ARG A 72 -14.12 0.47 -2.47
N GLU A 73 -15.15 1.01 -3.13
CA GLU A 73 -14.91 1.86 -4.27
C GLU A 73 -14.12 3.12 -3.86
N GLY A 74 -13.18 3.55 -4.70
CA GLY A 74 -12.29 4.68 -4.40
C GLY A 74 -11.16 4.42 -3.38
N ALA A 75 -11.07 3.25 -2.75
CA ALA A 75 -10.00 2.98 -1.77
C ALA A 75 -8.58 3.16 -2.36
N ILE A 76 -7.80 4.05 -1.75
CA ILE A 76 -6.40 4.35 -2.09
C ILE A 76 -5.54 4.02 -0.87
N PRO A 77 -4.44 3.25 -1.03
CA PRO A 77 -3.55 2.96 0.09
C PRO A 77 -2.97 4.26 0.63
N SER A 78 -3.02 4.42 1.95
CA SER A 78 -2.58 5.66 2.62
C SER A 78 -1.61 5.42 3.77
N ILE A 79 -1.48 4.17 4.23
CA ILE A 79 -0.62 3.82 5.36
C ILE A 79 0.72 3.35 4.81
N PHE A 80 1.75 4.19 4.94
CA PHE A 80 3.12 3.89 4.54
C PHE A 80 4.12 4.41 5.56
N ASN A 81 5.21 3.68 5.76
CA ASN A 81 6.34 4.13 6.55
C ASN A 81 7.48 4.59 5.62
N PHE A 82 7.27 5.73 4.94
CA PHE A 82 8.32 6.32 4.11
C PHE A 82 9.41 6.93 5.00
N PRO A 83 10.69 6.83 4.63
CA PRO A 83 11.75 7.51 5.36
C PRO A 83 11.47 9.01 5.34
N LYS A 84 11.64 9.68 6.48
CA LYS A 84 11.59 11.14 6.54
C LYS A 84 12.70 11.65 5.60
N SER A 85 12.31 12.36 4.55
CA SER A 85 13.25 13.05 3.69
C SER A 85 14.12 13.95 4.58
N LYS A 86 15.44 13.77 4.55
CA LYS A 86 16.40 14.71 5.14
C LYS A 86 16.41 15.99 4.31
N HIS A 87 15.31 16.74 4.31
CA HIS A 87 15.38 18.16 4.02
C HIS A 87 15.98 18.80 5.27
N SER A 88 17.28 19.03 5.18
CA SER A 88 18.08 19.85 6.06
C SER A 88 17.27 21.02 6.61
N GLN A 89 17.18 21.06 7.94
CA GLN A 89 16.87 22.25 8.71
C GLN A 89 18.03 23.24 8.50
N LEU A 90 18.02 23.98 7.39
CA LEU A 90 18.89 25.13 7.13
C LEU A 90 18.05 26.23 6.48
N CYS A 91 17.19 26.85 7.29
CA CYS A 91 16.57 28.15 7.09
C CYS A 91 15.80 28.47 8.38
N GLY A 92 16.09 29.51 9.17
CA GLY A 92 17.11 30.52 9.03
C GLY A 92 17.32 31.25 10.36
N SER A 93 18.55 31.67 10.59
CA SER A 93 18.87 32.84 11.39
C SER A 93 19.68 33.73 10.46
N MET A 94 18.97 34.59 9.73
CA MET A 94 19.54 35.81 9.19
C MET A 94 18.81 36.97 9.84
N SER A 95 19.62 37.80 10.48
CA SER A 95 19.35 39.11 11.09
C SER A 95 18.70 39.09 12.48
#